data_AF-A0A8B3S6R5-F1
#
_entry.id   AF-A0A8B3S6R5-F1
#
_cell.length_a   1.000
_cell.length_b   1.000
_cell.length_c   1.000
_cell.angle_alpha   90.00
_cell.angle_beta   90.00
_cell.angle_gamma   90.00
#
_symmetry.space_group_name_H-M   'P 1'
#
loop_
_entity.id
_entity.type
_entity.pdbx_description
1 polymer ?
#
loop_
_entity_poly.entity_id
_entity_poly.type
_entity_poly.pdbx_seq_one_letter_code
_entity_poly.pdbx_strand_id
1 'polypeptide(L)'
;MKIVRNVVIIFLLTAIVFSCGCTEKPVVTLPESITEPEHHIIEPEATIEPEPKTTERISEQQYNNSPVKTEEDSSDDNIVEKKLVTKIIDGDTVVIEGGERVRLLGIDTDERGYPCYEPAKQRLEELVFNKEVYLESDGEDKDQYKRYLRYLILDGENINLKLVEEGLAIAYFYPQNVKYRDEIIGAEKEARENEIGCKWSKEVEPVTEEVEPVTEEVEPATEEVEPATEDIVWSELTGDAINACSAKDHIGEEQIIEGSVVNGYKFKDIAVFLNFEKPHPYQCFTAVIWKSNWDEFPENPQDYYNGKTVRVMGKIIEHEGTPEIILEDSSQIEIGE
;
A
#
# COMPACT_ATOMS: atom_id res chain seq x y z
N MET A 1 11.62 16.91 -97.33
CA MET A 1 10.49 17.85 -97.19
C MET A 1 10.37 18.20 -95.71
N LYS A 2 10.62 19.46 -95.35
CA LYS A 2 10.25 20.24 -94.14
C LYS A 2 10.19 19.49 -92.78
N ILE A 3 11.14 19.72 -91.86
CA ILE A 3 11.17 20.78 -90.81
C ILE A 3 10.60 20.31 -89.45
N VAL A 4 11.51 20.15 -88.48
CA VAL A 4 11.58 20.72 -87.11
C VAL A 4 10.33 20.77 -86.22
N ARG A 5 10.47 20.28 -84.97
CA ARG A 5 10.27 20.96 -83.65
C ARG A 5 9.84 19.95 -82.58
N ASN A 6 10.74 19.53 -81.69
CA ASN A 6 10.94 20.08 -80.34
C ASN A 6 9.64 20.21 -79.52
N VAL A 7 9.45 19.22 -78.64
CA VAL A 7 8.50 19.25 -77.53
C VAL A 7 9.13 20.08 -76.40
N VAL A 8 8.57 21.26 -76.16
CA VAL A 8 8.78 22.06 -74.94
C VAL A 8 7.39 22.23 -74.34
N ILE A 9 7.07 21.48 -73.30
CA ILE A 9 5.86 21.69 -72.49
C ILE A 9 6.32 22.35 -71.20
N ILE A 10 6.06 23.64 -71.12
CA ILE A 10 6.20 24.50 -69.94
C ILE A 10 5.08 24.14 -68.97
N PHE A 11 5.41 23.64 -67.79
CA PHE A 11 4.47 23.57 -66.67
C PHE A 11 4.43 24.94 -65.99
N LEU A 12 3.28 25.60 -66.12
CA LEU A 12 2.95 26.87 -65.49
C LEU A 12 2.46 26.58 -64.06
N LEU A 13 3.25 27.00 -63.07
CA LEU A 13 2.91 27.04 -61.65
C LEU A 13 1.87 28.15 -61.42
N THR A 14 0.61 27.80 -61.19
CA THR A 14 -0.39 28.73 -60.65
C THR A 14 -0.44 28.60 -59.14
N ALA A 15 0.01 29.66 -58.47
CA ALA A 15 -0.14 29.86 -57.04
C ALA A 15 -1.63 30.03 -56.69
N ILE A 16 -2.16 29.14 -55.86
CA ILE A 16 -3.46 29.29 -55.23
C ILE A 16 -3.26 30.10 -53.95
N VAL A 17 -3.80 31.30 -53.94
CA VAL A 17 -3.89 32.21 -52.79
C VAL A 17 -5.03 31.70 -51.91
N PHE A 18 -4.71 31.08 -50.77
CA PHE A 18 -5.71 30.79 -49.73
C PHE A 18 -5.93 32.05 -48.90
N SER A 19 -7.12 32.64 -49.08
CA SER A 19 -7.63 33.74 -48.26
C SER A 19 -7.95 33.23 -46.85
N CYS A 20 -7.36 33.87 -45.85
CA CYS A 20 -7.61 33.62 -44.43
C CYS A 20 -9.01 34.15 -44.07
N GLY A 21 -9.97 33.24 -43.87
CA GLY A 21 -11.29 33.57 -43.34
C GLY A 21 -11.32 33.41 -41.83
N CYS A 22 -11.14 34.51 -41.10
CA CYS A 22 -11.45 34.59 -39.67
C CYS A 22 -12.96 34.41 -39.48
N THR A 23 -13.36 33.39 -38.72
CA THR A 23 -14.73 33.25 -38.20
C THR A 23 -14.70 33.52 -36.70
N GLU A 24 -15.35 34.61 -36.29
CA GLU A 24 -15.54 35.00 -34.89
C GLU A 24 -16.45 33.98 -34.19
N LYS A 25 -16.00 33.47 -33.04
CA LYS A 25 -16.81 32.61 -32.15
C LYS A 25 -17.65 33.48 -31.21
N PRO A 26 -18.88 33.06 -30.85
CA PRO A 26 -19.75 33.86 -30.00
C PRO A 26 -19.27 33.87 -28.54
N VAL A 27 -19.29 35.06 -27.96
CA VAL A 27 -19.01 35.33 -26.54
C VAL A 27 -20.25 34.99 -25.72
N VAL A 28 -20.14 34.00 -24.83
CA VAL A 28 -21.16 33.67 -23.83
C VAL A 28 -20.82 34.43 -22.56
N THR A 29 -21.68 35.38 -22.20
CA THR A 29 -21.63 36.14 -20.95
C THR A 29 -22.18 35.31 -19.79
N LEU A 30 -21.39 35.10 -18.74
CA LEU A 30 -21.82 34.56 -17.46
C LEU A 30 -22.09 35.70 -16.46
N PRO A 31 -23.09 35.55 -15.56
CA PRO A 31 -23.52 36.61 -14.65
C PRO A 31 -22.59 36.78 -13.43
N GLU A 32 -22.54 38.02 -12.94
CA GLU A 32 -21.92 38.45 -11.67
C GLU A 32 -22.63 37.91 -10.42
N SER A 33 -21.87 37.92 -9.31
CA SER A 33 -22.29 37.91 -7.89
C SER A 33 -22.16 36.58 -7.13
N ILE A 34 -21.03 36.41 -6.44
CA ILE A 34 -20.93 35.64 -5.19
C ILE A 34 -20.32 36.59 -4.14
N THR A 35 -20.96 36.71 -2.98
CA THR A 35 -20.47 37.44 -1.80
C THR A 35 -20.00 36.48 -0.71
N GLU A 36 -18.82 36.80 -0.17
CA GLU A 36 -18.24 36.56 1.18
C GLU A 36 -17.66 35.18 1.59
N PRO A 37 -16.73 35.10 2.58
CA PRO A 37 -16.03 36.17 3.33
C PRO A 37 -14.47 36.06 3.35
N GLU A 38 -13.85 37.08 3.95
CA GLU A 38 -12.42 37.41 4.06
C GLU A 38 -11.51 36.31 4.68
N HIS A 39 -10.32 36.11 4.08
CA HIS A 39 -9.16 35.58 4.80
C HIS A 39 -8.00 36.58 4.70
N HIS A 40 -7.66 37.15 5.84
CA HIS A 40 -6.55 38.05 6.09
C HIS A 40 -5.22 37.30 5.88
N ILE A 41 -4.35 37.80 5.00
CA ILE A 41 -2.95 37.36 4.87
C ILE A 41 -2.08 38.60 5.06
N ILE A 42 -1.23 38.55 6.08
CA ILE A 42 -0.20 39.55 6.38
C ILE A 42 1.12 39.02 5.78
N GLU A 43 1.75 39.82 4.93
CA GLU A 43 3.11 39.59 4.41
C GLU A 43 4.16 39.85 5.52
N PRO A 44 5.27 39.09 5.59
CA PRO A 44 6.44 39.52 6.34
C PRO A 44 7.46 40.24 5.44
N GLU A 45 7.69 41.52 5.75
CA GLU A 45 8.84 42.31 5.29
C GLU A 45 10.13 41.97 6.07
N ALA A 46 11.23 42.42 5.49
CA ALA A 46 12.61 41.99 5.63
C ALA A 46 13.43 42.59 6.79
N THR A 47 14.42 41.81 7.23
CA THR A 47 15.81 42.14 7.61
C THR A 47 16.14 43.26 8.60
N ILE A 48 16.74 42.91 9.74
CA ILE A 48 17.76 43.73 10.44
C ILE A 48 18.83 42.81 11.08
N GLU A 49 20.10 42.99 10.67
CA GLU A 49 21.32 42.43 11.30
C GLU A 49 21.65 43.10 12.64
N PRO A 50 22.49 42.47 13.49
CA PRO A 50 23.54 43.29 14.12
C PRO A 50 24.96 42.68 14.11
N GLU A 51 25.90 43.61 13.93
CA GLU A 51 27.37 43.53 13.94
C GLU A 51 28.02 43.37 15.35
N PRO A 52 29.36 43.17 15.46
CA PRO A 52 30.01 42.38 16.52
C PRO A 52 30.94 43.17 17.50
N LYS A 53 31.70 42.39 18.32
CA LYS A 53 32.85 42.68 19.23
C LYS A 53 32.47 42.75 20.73
N THR A 54 33.27 42.35 21.74
CA THR A 54 34.71 42.06 21.87
C THR A 54 34.95 41.19 23.11
N THR A 55 36.10 40.52 23.11
CA THR A 55 36.85 39.76 24.12
C THR A 55 36.87 40.30 25.57
N GLU A 56 36.83 39.40 26.56
CA GLU A 56 37.68 39.41 27.77
C GLU A 56 37.88 37.99 28.33
N ARG A 57 38.93 37.86 29.15
CA ARG A 57 39.73 36.68 29.51
C ARG A 57 39.70 36.50 31.05
N ILE A 58 40.18 35.35 31.55
CA ILE A 58 40.53 35.02 32.98
C ILE A 58 39.35 34.37 33.76
N SER A 59 39.46 33.29 34.54
CA SER A 59 40.57 32.54 35.19
C SER A 59 40.20 31.07 35.47
N GLU A 60 41.25 30.26 35.60
CA GLU A 60 41.34 28.92 36.19
C GLU A 60 40.81 28.82 37.63
N GLN A 61 40.33 27.62 38.00
CA GLN A 61 40.56 26.92 39.29
C GLN A 61 39.97 25.49 39.17
N GLN A 62 40.77 24.46 38.84
CA GLN A 62 41.48 23.56 39.76
C GLN A 62 40.63 23.01 40.93
N TYR A 63 40.26 21.73 40.83
CA TYR A 63 40.25 20.81 41.97
C TYR A 63 41.02 19.53 41.63
N ASN A 64 41.94 19.19 42.54
CA ASN A 64 43.04 18.26 42.39
C ASN A 64 42.67 16.78 42.60
N ASN A 65 43.54 15.95 42.04
CA ASN A 65 43.62 14.49 42.01
C ASN A 65 43.70 13.74 43.36
N SER A 66 43.28 12.46 43.26
CA SER A 66 43.93 11.20 43.71
C SER A 66 43.37 10.45 44.93
N PRO A 67 43.50 9.09 45.03
CA PRO A 67 44.04 8.12 44.06
C PRO A 67 43.17 6.85 43.79
N VAL A 68 43.32 6.33 42.56
CA VAL A 68 43.41 4.91 42.14
C VAL A 68 42.59 3.85 42.89
N LYS A 69 41.68 3.20 42.15
CA LYS A 69 41.72 1.73 41.95
C LYS A 69 41.23 1.38 40.55
N THR A 70 42.14 0.76 39.81
CA THR A 70 41.93 -0.03 38.61
C THR A 70 40.83 -1.06 38.83
N GLU A 71 39.79 -1.04 38.00
CA GLU A 71 39.20 -2.25 37.42
C GLU A 71 38.84 -1.93 35.96
N GLU A 72 39.55 -2.59 35.05
CA GLU A 72 39.07 -2.87 33.72
C GLU A 72 37.78 -3.67 33.88
N ASP A 73 36.63 -3.12 33.49
CA ASP A 73 35.74 -3.87 32.63
C ASP A 73 34.82 -2.93 31.86
N SER A 74 34.66 -3.28 30.60
CA SER A 74 33.99 -2.56 29.54
C SER A 74 32.74 -3.35 29.16
N SER A 75 31.56 -2.74 29.26
CA SER A 75 30.58 -2.80 28.16
C SER A 75 29.42 -1.84 28.41
N ASP A 76 29.28 -0.89 27.49
CA ASP A 76 27.99 -0.31 27.10
C ASP A 76 27.14 -1.46 26.54
N ASP A 77 26.27 -2.05 27.35
CA ASP A 77 25.31 -3.05 26.88
C ASP A 77 24.10 -2.34 26.22
N ASN A 78 24.31 -1.77 25.04
CA ASN A 78 23.23 -1.68 24.05
C ASN A 78 23.07 -3.09 23.50
N ILE A 79 22.25 -3.91 24.16
CA ILE A 79 22.02 -5.31 23.76
C ILE A 79 21.29 -5.28 22.41
N VAL A 80 22.06 -5.41 21.33
CA VAL A 80 21.52 -5.62 19.99
C VAL A 80 20.99 -7.05 19.95
N GLU A 81 19.67 -7.18 20.03
CA GLU A 81 19.01 -8.47 20.12
C GLU A 81 19.08 -9.16 18.75
N LYS A 82 19.70 -10.35 18.70
CA LYS A 82 19.78 -11.17 17.49
C LYS A 82 18.61 -12.14 17.45
N LYS A 83 17.86 -12.15 16.34
CA LYS A 83 16.64 -12.93 16.17
C LYS A 83 16.53 -13.56 14.79
N LEU A 84 16.10 -14.81 14.74
CA LEU A 84 15.78 -15.51 13.49
C LEU A 84 14.48 -14.95 12.89
N VAL A 85 14.49 -14.59 11.61
CA VAL A 85 13.26 -14.27 10.88
C VAL A 85 12.58 -15.55 10.41
N THR A 86 11.34 -15.74 10.85
CA THR A 86 10.57 -16.97 10.63
C THR A 86 9.48 -16.81 9.57
N LYS A 87 9.06 -15.58 9.26
CA LYS A 87 8.05 -15.30 8.23
C LYS A 87 8.14 -13.87 7.72
N ILE A 88 7.86 -13.67 6.43
CA ILE A 88 7.64 -12.34 5.83
C ILE A 88 6.13 -12.15 5.65
N ILE A 89 5.60 -11.01 6.09
CA ILE A 89 4.17 -10.70 5.92
C ILE A 89 3.96 -9.90 4.63
N ASP A 90 4.72 -8.84 4.46
CA ASP A 90 4.69 -7.86 3.36
C ASP A 90 6.09 -7.22 3.23
N GLY A 91 6.22 -6.16 2.44
CA GLY A 91 7.50 -5.51 2.14
C GLY A 91 8.16 -4.79 3.33
N ASP A 92 7.47 -4.63 4.47
CA ASP A 92 7.99 -3.93 5.63
C ASP A 92 7.60 -4.54 6.99
N THR A 93 7.02 -5.73 7.00
CA THR A 93 6.65 -6.44 8.20
C THR A 93 7.12 -7.90 8.19
N VAL A 94 7.88 -8.28 9.23
CA VAL A 94 8.36 -9.65 9.43
C VAL A 94 7.85 -10.25 10.74
N VAL A 95 8.02 -11.56 10.89
CA VAL A 95 7.84 -12.29 12.15
C VAL A 95 9.17 -12.91 12.54
N ILE A 96 9.54 -12.76 13.80
CA ILE A 96 10.78 -13.31 14.37
C ILE A 96 10.52 -14.58 15.18
N GLU A 97 11.57 -15.26 15.62
CA GLU A 97 11.46 -16.34 16.59
C GLU A 97 10.76 -15.86 17.87
N GLY A 98 9.77 -16.63 18.33
CA GLY A 98 8.83 -16.21 19.37
C GLY A 98 7.46 -15.77 18.83
N GLY A 99 7.35 -15.51 17.52
CA GLY A 99 6.09 -15.20 16.85
C GLY A 99 5.71 -13.72 16.88
N GLU A 100 6.58 -12.86 17.42
CA GLU A 100 6.37 -11.43 17.46
C GLU A 100 6.56 -10.80 16.09
N ARG A 101 5.74 -9.77 15.82
CA ARG A 101 5.80 -9.02 14.56
C ARG A 101 6.74 -7.84 14.70
N VAL A 102 7.49 -7.56 13.66
CA VAL A 102 8.39 -6.41 13.56
C VAL A 102 7.98 -5.59 12.34
N ARG A 103 7.64 -4.31 12.53
CA ARG A 103 7.44 -3.31 11.47
C ARG A 103 8.76 -2.57 11.26
N LEU A 104 9.20 -2.55 10.01
CA LEU A 104 10.47 -1.93 9.60
C LEU A 104 10.39 -0.42 9.75
N LEU A 105 11.28 0.15 10.56
CA LEU A 105 11.38 1.59 10.75
C LEU A 105 11.95 2.31 9.53
N GLY A 106 11.53 3.56 9.34
CA GLY A 106 12.06 4.46 8.32
C GLY A 106 11.52 4.26 6.91
N ILE A 107 10.70 3.22 6.68
CA ILE A 107 10.24 2.84 5.35
C ILE A 107 8.76 2.48 5.31
N ASP A 108 8.15 2.61 4.14
CA ASP A 108 6.80 2.16 3.84
C ASP A 108 6.76 1.49 2.47
N THR A 109 6.16 0.31 2.39
CA THR A 109 6.04 -0.45 1.14
C THR A 109 4.64 -0.35 0.55
N ASP A 110 4.53 -0.64 -0.74
CA ASP A 110 3.21 -0.74 -1.37
C ASP A 110 2.38 -1.81 -0.68
N GLU A 111 1.09 -1.56 -0.46
CA GLU A 111 0.15 -2.56 0.03
C GLU A 111 -0.22 -3.57 -1.06
N ARG A 112 -0.79 -4.72 -0.67
CA ARG A 112 -1.16 -5.77 -1.63
C ARG A 112 -2.10 -5.23 -2.72
N GLY A 113 -1.74 -5.51 -3.97
CA GLY A 113 -2.49 -5.04 -5.15
C GLY A 113 -1.90 -3.79 -5.81
N TYR A 114 -0.92 -3.14 -5.19
CA TYR A 114 -0.12 -2.11 -5.85
C TYR A 114 1.13 -2.73 -6.52
N PRO A 115 1.64 -2.11 -7.60
CA PRO A 115 2.68 -2.70 -8.44
C PRO A 115 3.95 -3.13 -7.70
N CYS A 116 4.27 -2.47 -6.59
CA CYS A 116 5.53 -2.66 -5.90
C CYS A 116 5.43 -3.53 -4.62
N TYR A 117 4.25 -4.09 -4.32
CA TYR A 117 4.06 -4.98 -3.16
C TYR A 117 4.84 -6.29 -3.29
N GLU A 118 4.58 -7.05 -4.37
CA GLU A 118 5.21 -8.37 -4.56
C GLU A 118 6.74 -8.25 -4.69
N PRO A 119 7.29 -7.31 -5.48
CA PRO A 119 8.74 -7.14 -5.55
C PRO A 119 9.38 -6.80 -4.19
N ALA A 120 8.76 -5.91 -3.40
CA ALA A 120 9.28 -5.55 -2.08
C ALA A 120 9.27 -6.73 -1.11
N LYS A 121 8.16 -7.46 -1.05
CA LYS A 121 8.00 -8.64 -0.20
C LYS A 121 8.97 -9.76 -0.58
N GLN A 122 9.05 -10.11 -1.87
CA GLN A 122 9.96 -11.13 -2.36
C GLN A 122 11.41 -10.74 -2.04
N ARG A 123 11.76 -9.48 -2.24
CA ARG A 123 13.12 -9.03 -1.95
C ARG A 123 13.45 -9.10 -0.47
N LEU A 124 12.53 -8.68 0.40
CA LEU A 124 12.71 -8.81 1.84
C LEU A 124 12.86 -10.29 2.24
N GLU A 125 12.09 -11.19 1.63
CA GLU A 125 12.22 -12.64 1.83
C GLU A 125 13.59 -13.18 1.45
N GLU A 126 14.09 -12.85 0.25
CA GLU A 126 15.45 -13.22 -0.18
C GLU A 126 16.53 -12.72 0.78
N LEU A 127 16.35 -11.52 1.31
CA LEU A 127 17.30 -10.86 2.19
C LEU A 127 17.33 -11.49 3.58
N VAL A 128 16.18 -11.74 4.21
CA VAL A 128 16.16 -12.07 5.65
C VAL A 128 15.47 -13.37 6.03
N PHE A 129 14.68 -14.02 5.16
CA PHE A 129 13.96 -15.23 5.55
C PHE A 129 14.91 -16.36 5.96
N ASN A 130 14.61 -16.98 7.11
CA ASN A 130 15.41 -18.04 7.72
C ASN A 130 16.86 -17.62 8.00
N LYS A 131 17.10 -16.33 8.24
CA LYS A 131 18.38 -15.76 8.69
C LYS A 131 18.23 -15.05 10.02
N GLU A 132 19.33 -15.03 10.79
CA GLU A 132 19.38 -14.29 12.03
C GLU A 132 19.77 -12.83 11.75
N VAL A 133 18.89 -11.91 12.14
CA VAL A 133 19.10 -10.46 12.00
C VAL A 133 19.24 -9.84 13.37
N TYR A 134 20.00 -8.76 13.43
CA TYR A 134 20.08 -7.90 14.60
C TYR A 134 18.94 -6.87 14.56
N LEU A 135 18.25 -6.71 15.69
CA LEU A 135 17.13 -5.79 15.83
C LEU A 135 17.59 -4.52 16.54
N GLU A 136 17.47 -3.38 15.86
CA GLU A 136 17.77 -2.09 16.44
C GLU A 136 16.52 -1.23 16.58
N SER A 137 16.25 -0.74 17.79
CA SER A 137 15.14 0.20 18.05
C SER A 137 15.54 1.65 17.82
N ASP A 138 14.57 2.49 17.49
CA ASP A 138 14.72 3.95 17.53
C ASP A 138 13.40 4.58 17.99
N GLY A 139 13.39 5.13 19.20
CA GLY A 139 12.20 5.70 19.83
C GLY A 139 11.28 4.67 20.48
N GLU A 140 10.02 4.64 20.08
CA GLU A 140 8.99 3.76 20.66
C GLU A 140 9.26 2.29 20.37
N ASP A 141 9.01 1.42 21.35
CA ASP A 141 9.29 -0.01 21.22
C ASP A 141 8.27 -0.73 20.31
N LYS A 142 6.99 -0.38 20.46
CA LYS A 142 5.87 -1.00 19.74
C LYS A 142 4.84 0.02 19.28
N ASP A 143 4.20 -0.26 18.16
CA ASP A 143 3.04 0.50 17.69
C ASP A 143 1.72 0.12 18.38
N GLN A 144 0.64 0.81 18.01
CA GLN A 144 -0.71 0.55 18.51
C GLN A 144 -1.20 -0.88 18.24
N TYR A 145 -0.69 -1.51 17.17
CA TYR A 145 -0.98 -2.89 16.77
C TYR A 145 -0.06 -3.93 17.45
N LYS A 146 0.75 -3.50 18.43
CA LYS A 146 1.67 -4.32 19.21
C LYS A 146 2.80 -4.96 18.39
N ARG A 147 3.14 -4.38 17.23
CA ARG A 147 4.32 -4.77 16.45
C ARG A 147 5.55 -4.03 16.99
N TYR A 148 6.67 -4.72 17.10
CA TYR A 148 7.94 -4.09 17.42
C TYR A 148 8.39 -3.17 16.28
N LEU A 149 8.94 -2.02 16.63
CA LEU A 149 9.49 -1.06 15.68
C LEU A 149 11.01 -1.21 15.63
N ARG A 150 11.56 -1.72 14.52
CA ARG A 150 13.00 -2.02 14.40
C ARG A 150 13.59 -1.72 13.01
N TYR A 151 14.89 -1.46 12.98
CA TYR A 151 15.74 -1.70 11.82
C TYR A 151 16.30 -3.12 11.89
N LEU A 152 16.37 -3.81 10.73
CA LEU A 152 17.04 -5.11 10.64
C LEU A 152 18.45 -4.92 10.12
N ILE A 153 19.43 -5.34 10.91
CA ILE A 153 20.84 -5.36 10.50
C ILE A 153 21.26 -6.80 10.23
N LEU A 154 21.73 -7.06 9.01
CA LEU A 154 22.23 -8.37 8.58
C LEU A 154 23.61 -8.18 7.94
N ASP A 155 24.61 -8.92 8.43
CA ASP A 155 26.00 -8.83 7.96
C ASP A 155 26.59 -7.40 7.95
N GLY A 156 26.09 -6.53 8.85
CA GLY A 156 26.48 -5.13 8.95
C GLY A 156 25.73 -4.17 8.02
N GLU A 157 24.80 -4.67 7.20
CA GLU A 157 23.95 -3.86 6.33
C GLU A 157 22.59 -3.60 6.95
N ASN A 158 22.06 -2.37 6.77
CA ASN A 158 20.70 -2.02 7.13
C ASN A 158 19.74 -2.43 6.00
N ILE A 159 18.94 -3.47 6.24
CA ILE A 159 18.01 -4.01 5.25
C ILE A 159 16.91 -3.01 4.90
N ASN A 160 16.47 -2.20 5.85
CA ASN A 160 15.44 -1.19 5.62
C ASN A 160 15.93 -0.16 4.59
N LEU A 161 17.16 0.34 4.76
CA LEU A 161 17.81 1.23 3.81
C LEU A 161 17.97 0.56 2.43
N LYS A 162 18.39 -0.70 2.41
CA LYS A 162 18.59 -1.46 1.17
C LYS A 162 17.32 -1.54 0.31
N LEU A 163 16.15 -1.74 0.93
CA LEU A 163 14.88 -1.77 0.20
C LEU A 163 14.55 -0.43 -0.46
N VAL A 164 14.98 0.69 0.13
CA VAL A 164 14.80 2.03 -0.44
C VAL A 164 15.82 2.30 -1.55
N GLU A 165 17.07 1.90 -1.37
CA GLU A 165 18.12 1.98 -2.42
C GLU A 165 17.71 1.19 -3.67
N GLU A 166 17.06 0.04 -3.49
CA GLU A 166 16.56 -0.80 -4.58
C GLU A 166 15.20 -0.33 -5.14
N GLY A 167 14.65 0.79 -4.63
CA GLY A 167 13.43 1.40 -5.14
C GLY A 167 12.15 0.58 -4.90
N LEU A 168 12.12 -0.14 -3.78
CA LEU A 168 11.01 -1.03 -3.38
C LEU A 168 10.15 -0.42 -2.26
N ALA A 169 10.71 0.53 -1.51
CA ALA A 169 10.04 1.23 -0.42
C ALA A 169 10.25 2.76 -0.53
N ILE A 170 9.36 3.52 0.11
CA ILE A 170 9.49 4.97 0.28
C ILE A 170 10.01 5.31 1.68
N ALA A 171 10.57 6.51 1.85
CA ALA A 171 11.01 6.99 3.16
C ALA A 171 9.80 7.42 4.02
N TYR A 172 9.66 6.85 5.23
CA TYR A 172 8.55 7.17 6.13
C TYR A 172 9.01 7.22 7.60
N PHE A 173 8.78 8.36 8.27
CA PHE A 173 9.28 8.60 9.63
C PHE A 173 8.25 9.26 10.54
N TYR A 174 8.20 8.77 11.79
CA TYR A 174 7.62 9.53 12.89
C TYR A 174 8.60 10.61 13.40
N PRO A 175 8.13 11.70 14.03
CA PRO A 175 8.99 12.81 14.46
C PRO A 175 10.15 12.40 15.38
N GLN A 176 9.94 11.37 16.21
CA GLN A 176 10.93 10.88 17.18
C GLN A 176 12.02 9.97 16.58
N ASN A 177 11.82 9.47 15.36
CA ASN A 177 12.74 8.54 14.70
C ASN A 177 13.79 9.33 13.91
N VAL A 178 15.03 9.32 14.36
CA VAL A 178 16.13 10.11 13.77
C VAL A 178 17.25 9.23 13.23
N LYS A 179 17.32 7.96 13.63
CA LYS A 179 18.37 7.05 13.16
C LYS A 179 18.19 6.75 11.67
N TYR A 180 19.29 6.80 10.92
CA TYR A 180 19.33 6.55 9.47
C TYR A 180 18.44 7.46 8.60
N ARG A 181 17.86 8.53 9.17
CA ARG A 181 16.90 9.38 8.46
C ARG A 181 17.49 9.99 7.19
N ASP A 182 18.65 10.63 7.31
CA ASP A 182 19.29 11.31 6.19
C ASP A 182 19.75 10.32 5.11
N GLU A 183 20.19 9.12 5.52
CA GLU A 183 20.63 8.05 4.62
C GLU A 183 19.45 7.50 3.83
N ILE A 184 18.33 7.19 4.49
CA ILE A 184 17.12 6.66 3.83
C ILE A 184 16.47 7.71 2.93
N ILE A 185 16.37 8.97 3.36
CA ILE A 185 15.87 10.07 2.51
C ILE A 185 16.80 10.28 1.31
N GLY A 186 18.12 10.19 1.52
CA GLY A 186 19.12 10.26 0.47
C GLY A 186 18.95 9.13 -0.56
N ALA A 187 18.80 7.89 -0.09
CA ALA A 187 18.58 6.72 -0.92
C ALA A 187 17.28 6.81 -1.74
N GLU A 188 16.18 7.26 -1.12
CA GLU A 188 14.92 7.46 -1.84
C GLU A 188 15.09 8.49 -2.96
N LYS A 189 15.77 9.60 -2.66
CA LYS A 189 16.04 10.64 -3.65
C LYS A 189 16.86 10.08 -4.81
N GLU A 190 17.93 9.34 -4.54
CA GLU A 190 18.78 8.74 -5.56
C GLU A 190 18.02 7.70 -6.39
N ALA A 191 17.26 6.82 -5.75
CA ALA A 191 16.44 5.81 -6.43
C ALA A 191 15.40 6.47 -7.35
N ARG A 192 14.77 7.56 -6.89
CA ARG A 192 13.80 8.32 -7.69
C ARG A 192 14.45 9.06 -8.87
N GLU A 193 15.59 9.72 -8.66
CA GLU A 193 16.30 10.45 -9.71
C GLU A 193 16.83 9.53 -10.82
N ASN A 194 17.14 8.28 -10.47
CA ASN A 194 17.65 7.27 -11.39
C ASN A 194 16.59 6.25 -11.84
N GLU A 195 15.32 6.44 -11.48
CA GLU A 195 14.19 5.55 -11.86
C GLU A 195 14.42 4.07 -11.47
N ILE A 196 15.00 3.84 -10.30
CA ILE A 196 15.35 2.52 -9.77
C ILE A 196 14.11 1.85 -9.16
N GLY A 197 13.93 0.56 -9.41
CA GLY A 197 12.88 -0.24 -8.75
C GLY A 197 11.46 0.12 -9.16
N CYS A 198 10.50 -0.70 -8.72
CA CYS A 198 9.10 -0.57 -9.12
C CYS A 198 8.40 0.68 -8.55
N LYS A 199 8.96 1.37 -7.55
CA LYS A 199 8.41 2.64 -7.05
C LYS A 199 8.64 3.80 -8.03
N TRP A 200 9.74 3.75 -8.78
CA TRP A 200 10.22 4.91 -9.55
C TRP A 200 10.34 4.66 -11.06
N SER A 201 10.32 3.40 -11.50
CA SER A 201 10.33 3.05 -12.93
C SER A 201 9.04 3.50 -13.63
N LYS A 202 9.16 4.08 -14.82
CA LYS A 202 8.02 4.61 -15.61
C LYS A 202 7.19 3.56 -16.37
N GLU A 203 7.52 2.27 -16.25
CA GLU A 203 6.79 1.22 -16.96
C GLU A 203 5.56 0.78 -16.15
N VAL A 204 4.42 1.40 -16.45
CA VAL A 204 3.10 0.94 -16.00
C VAL A 204 2.45 0.23 -17.18
N GLU A 205 2.67 -1.07 -17.32
CA GLU A 205 1.76 -1.93 -18.09
C GLU A 205 0.83 -2.60 -17.08
N PRO A 206 -0.48 -2.29 -17.07
CA PRO A 206 -1.43 -3.08 -16.31
C PRO A 206 -1.44 -4.50 -16.89
N VAL A 207 -1.14 -5.50 -16.07
CA VAL A 207 -1.27 -6.91 -16.45
C VAL A 207 -2.75 -7.20 -16.65
N THR A 208 -3.21 -7.09 -17.90
CA THR A 208 -4.50 -7.62 -18.34
C THR A 208 -4.28 -9.08 -18.75
N GLU A 209 -4.47 -10.02 -17.82
CA GLU A 209 -4.66 -11.42 -18.20
C GLU A 209 -6.09 -11.61 -18.74
N GLU A 210 -6.23 -11.54 -20.05
CA GLU A 210 -7.36 -12.17 -20.75
C GLU A 210 -7.13 -13.70 -20.71
N VAL A 211 -7.87 -14.39 -19.86
CA VAL A 211 -7.84 -15.86 -19.81
C VAL A 211 -8.76 -16.37 -20.93
N GLU A 212 -8.17 -16.82 -22.04
CA GLU A 212 -8.93 -17.54 -23.07
C GLU A 212 -9.38 -18.92 -22.57
N PRO A 213 -10.62 -19.36 -22.90
CA PRO A 213 -11.15 -20.64 -22.43
C PRO A 213 -10.54 -21.79 -23.22
N VAL A 214 -9.69 -22.60 -22.57
CA VAL A 214 -9.25 -23.89 -23.12
C VAL A 214 -10.36 -24.91 -22.90
N THR A 215 -10.96 -25.33 -23.99
CA THR A 215 -11.87 -26.48 -24.05
C THR A 215 -11.04 -27.75 -24.17
N GLU A 216 -11.01 -28.56 -23.12
CA GLU A 216 -10.49 -29.93 -23.23
C GLU A 216 -11.57 -30.90 -22.73
N GLU A 217 -12.13 -31.64 -23.69
CA GLU A 217 -13.06 -32.73 -23.44
C GLU A 217 -12.29 -33.92 -22.84
N VAL A 218 -12.64 -34.31 -21.61
CA VAL A 218 -12.14 -35.55 -20.99
C VAL A 218 -13.32 -36.47 -20.74
N GLU A 219 -13.32 -37.63 -21.40
CA GLU A 219 -14.30 -38.70 -21.22
C GLU A 219 -14.23 -39.33 -19.82
N PRO A 220 -15.35 -39.84 -19.28
CA PRO A 220 -15.43 -40.24 -17.88
C PRO A 220 -14.89 -41.66 -17.68
N ALA A 221 -13.93 -41.82 -16.77
CA ALA A 221 -13.62 -43.09 -16.15
C ALA A 221 -14.25 -43.12 -14.76
N THR A 222 -15.26 -43.97 -14.64
CA THR A 222 -16.01 -44.29 -13.43
C THR A 222 -15.10 -44.95 -12.39
N GLU A 223 -14.95 -44.31 -11.23
CA GLU A 223 -14.70 -45.01 -9.98
C GLU A 223 -15.47 -44.28 -8.87
N GLU A 224 -16.51 -44.95 -8.37
CA GLU A 224 -17.38 -44.47 -7.30
C GLU A 224 -16.58 -44.40 -6.00
N VAL A 225 -16.25 -43.17 -5.60
CA VAL A 225 -15.96 -42.86 -4.21
C VAL A 225 -17.07 -41.92 -3.78
N GLU A 226 -17.97 -42.39 -2.92
CA GLU A 226 -18.97 -41.53 -2.29
C GLU A 226 -18.29 -40.58 -1.32
N PRO A 227 -18.37 -39.24 -1.49
CA PRO A 227 -18.22 -38.35 -0.37
C PRO A 227 -19.59 -38.24 0.31
N ALA A 228 -19.62 -38.54 1.61
CA ALA A 228 -20.67 -38.04 2.48
C ALA A 228 -20.48 -36.51 2.58
N THR A 229 -21.18 -35.75 1.75
CA THR A 229 -21.47 -34.35 2.02
C THR A 229 -22.90 -34.28 2.54
N GLU A 230 -23.04 -33.98 3.83
CA GLU A 230 -24.30 -33.49 4.35
C GLU A 230 -24.62 -32.17 3.64
N ASP A 231 -25.71 -32.14 2.89
CA ASP A 231 -26.21 -30.95 2.21
C ASP A 231 -26.56 -29.88 3.26
N ILE A 232 -25.71 -28.86 3.40
CA ILE A 232 -26.03 -27.67 4.19
C ILE A 232 -27.12 -26.91 3.44
N VAL A 233 -28.34 -26.94 3.96
CA VAL A 233 -29.49 -26.17 3.47
C VAL A 233 -29.38 -24.75 4.04
N TRP A 234 -29.00 -23.80 3.18
CA TRP A 234 -28.91 -22.37 3.51
C TRP A 234 -30.32 -21.77 3.59
N SER A 235 -30.60 -20.98 4.63
CA SER A 235 -31.83 -20.18 4.71
C SER A 235 -31.71 -18.94 3.82
N GLU A 236 -32.66 -18.72 2.92
CA GLU A 236 -32.67 -17.54 2.05
C GLU A 236 -32.82 -16.24 2.88
N LEU A 237 -31.95 -15.26 2.62
CA LEU A 237 -32.05 -13.92 3.18
C LEU A 237 -33.22 -13.16 2.51
N THR A 238 -34.41 -13.23 3.10
CA THR A 238 -35.58 -12.50 2.56
C THR A 238 -35.57 -11.03 2.99
N GLY A 239 -35.54 -10.09 2.05
CA GLY A 239 -35.62 -8.65 2.33
C GLY A 239 -35.02 -7.77 1.24
N ASP A 240 -35.22 -6.46 1.31
CA ASP A 240 -34.56 -5.50 0.41
C ASP A 240 -33.09 -5.40 0.79
N ALA A 241 -32.20 -5.55 -0.20
CA ALA A 241 -30.76 -5.34 0.01
C ALA A 241 -30.35 -3.94 -0.45
N ILE A 242 -29.44 -3.32 0.31
CA ILE A 242 -28.77 -2.10 -0.11
C ILE A 242 -27.44 -2.44 -0.79
N ASN A 243 -27.04 -1.62 -1.75
CA ASN A 243 -25.77 -1.81 -2.45
C ASN A 243 -24.58 -1.63 -1.49
N ALA A 244 -23.54 -2.45 -1.65
CA ALA A 244 -22.30 -2.41 -0.88
C ALA A 244 -21.68 -1.01 -0.74
N CYS A 245 -21.66 -0.20 -1.80
CA CYS A 245 -21.09 1.17 -1.75
C CYS A 245 -21.94 2.18 -0.97
N SER A 246 -23.19 1.84 -0.66
CA SER A 246 -24.08 2.65 0.18
C SER A 246 -23.98 2.28 1.66
N ALA A 247 -23.28 1.21 2.04
CA ALA A 247 -23.22 0.71 3.42
C ALA A 247 -22.68 1.75 4.43
N LYS A 248 -21.78 2.64 4.00
CA LYS A 248 -21.22 3.73 4.83
C LYS A 248 -22.27 4.71 5.36
N ASP A 249 -23.42 4.81 4.71
CA ASP A 249 -24.50 5.71 5.13
C ASP A 249 -25.41 5.06 6.19
N HIS A 250 -25.17 3.79 6.51
CA HIS A 250 -25.98 2.94 7.40
C HIS A 250 -25.16 2.35 8.57
N ILE A 251 -24.05 2.98 8.96
CA ILE A 251 -23.24 2.53 10.10
C ILE A 251 -24.08 2.45 11.38
N GLY A 252 -24.03 1.30 12.04
CA GLY A 252 -24.75 1.00 13.27
C GLY A 252 -26.10 0.32 13.06
N GLU A 253 -26.61 0.25 11.83
CA GLU A 253 -27.86 -0.41 11.47
C GLU A 253 -27.65 -1.89 11.13
N GLU A 254 -28.67 -2.71 11.35
CA GLU A 254 -28.73 -4.06 10.77
C GLU A 254 -29.37 -3.98 9.40
N GLN A 255 -28.64 -4.41 8.37
CA GLN A 255 -29.06 -4.34 6.98
C GLN A 255 -28.64 -5.60 6.21
N ILE A 256 -29.28 -5.83 5.07
CA ILE A 256 -28.78 -6.76 4.05
C ILE A 256 -27.98 -5.95 3.05
N ILE A 257 -26.70 -6.28 2.90
CA ILE A 257 -25.81 -5.70 1.89
C ILE A 257 -25.71 -6.67 0.71
N GLU A 258 -25.91 -6.17 -0.51
CA GLU A 258 -25.66 -6.90 -1.74
C GLU A 258 -24.51 -6.27 -2.52
N GLY A 259 -23.63 -7.11 -3.06
CA GLY A 259 -22.60 -6.69 -3.99
C GLY A 259 -21.71 -7.83 -4.45
N SER A 260 -20.77 -7.50 -5.34
CA SER A 260 -19.84 -8.48 -5.90
C SER A 260 -18.58 -8.59 -5.06
N VAL A 261 -18.20 -9.81 -4.65
CA VAL A 261 -16.92 -10.07 -3.97
C VAL A 261 -15.80 -10.07 -5.00
N VAL A 262 -14.99 -9.02 -5.00
CA VAL A 262 -13.88 -8.84 -5.96
C VAL A 262 -12.58 -9.42 -5.43
N ASN A 263 -12.43 -9.51 -4.10
CA ASN A 263 -11.24 -10.06 -3.47
C ASN A 263 -11.58 -10.69 -2.12
N GLY A 264 -11.66 -12.03 -2.11
CA GLY A 264 -11.63 -12.82 -0.89
C GLY A 264 -10.20 -13.19 -0.50
N TYR A 265 -9.81 -12.98 0.76
CA TYR A 265 -8.51 -13.46 1.23
C TYR A 265 -8.55 -13.94 2.69
N LYS A 266 -7.75 -14.96 2.95
CA LYS A 266 -7.54 -15.53 4.27
C LYS A 266 -6.35 -14.85 4.96
N PHE A 267 -6.62 -14.10 6.01
CA PHE A 267 -5.58 -13.49 6.84
C PHE A 267 -5.06 -14.49 7.87
N LYS A 268 -4.02 -15.24 7.47
CA LYS A 268 -3.39 -16.29 8.29
C LYS A 268 -4.45 -17.29 8.80
N ASP A 269 -4.38 -17.67 10.08
CA ASP A 269 -5.37 -18.48 10.78
C ASP A 269 -6.23 -17.63 11.73
N ILE A 270 -6.62 -16.41 11.31
CA ILE A 270 -7.31 -15.43 12.16
C ILE A 270 -8.65 -15.01 11.59
N ALA A 271 -8.72 -14.66 10.30
CA ALA A 271 -9.96 -14.24 9.67
C ALA A 271 -9.92 -14.46 8.16
N VAL A 272 -11.09 -14.52 7.56
CA VAL A 272 -11.30 -14.36 6.12
C VAL A 272 -11.99 -13.03 5.89
N PHE A 273 -11.51 -12.28 4.91
CA PHE A 273 -12.10 -11.01 4.47
C PHE A 273 -12.63 -11.18 3.06
N LEU A 274 -13.85 -10.73 2.82
CA LEU A 274 -14.50 -10.69 1.52
C LEU A 274 -14.73 -9.22 1.17
N ASN A 275 -13.96 -8.68 0.23
CA ASN A 275 -14.03 -7.29 -0.18
C ASN A 275 -15.00 -7.09 -1.35
N PHE A 276 -15.93 -6.16 -1.20
CA PHE A 276 -17.01 -5.92 -2.16
C PHE A 276 -16.68 -4.75 -3.10
N GLU A 277 -17.07 -4.93 -4.36
CA GLU A 277 -17.01 -3.98 -5.51
C GLU A 277 -15.60 -3.60 -5.98
N LYS A 278 -14.65 -3.45 -5.07
CA LYS A 278 -13.26 -3.13 -5.37
C LYS A 278 -12.35 -3.93 -4.45
N PRO A 279 -11.11 -4.23 -4.88
CA PRO A 279 -10.13 -4.82 -3.99
C PRO A 279 -9.70 -3.80 -2.92
N HIS A 280 -9.12 -4.33 -1.84
CA HIS A 280 -8.41 -3.52 -0.85
C HIS A 280 -7.35 -2.60 -1.50
N PRO A 281 -7.15 -1.36 -1.01
CA PRO A 281 -7.84 -0.67 0.09
C PRO A 281 -9.05 0.18 -0.34
N TYR A 282 -9.59 -0.05 -1.55
CA TYR A 282 -10.64 0.80 -2.14
C TYR A 282 -12.03 0.16 -2.09
N GLN A 283 -12.16 -0.99 -1.43
CA GLN A 283 -13.40 -1.72 -1.29
C GLN A 283 -14.48 -0.82 -0.70
N CYS A 284 -15.69 -0.99 -1.23
CA CYS A 284 -16.84 -0.25 -0.74
C CYS A 284 -17.31 -0.76 0.62
N PHE A 285 -17.10 -2.06 0.87
CA PHE A 285 -17.59 -2.77 2.03
C PHE A 285 -16.78 -4.07 2.21
N THR A 286 -16.67 -4.56 3.44
CA THR A 286 -16.01 -5.84 3.77
C THR A 286 -16.90 -6.75 4.59
N ALA A 287 -17.05 -8.02 4.21
CA ALA A 287 -17.55 -9.06 5.13
C ALA A 287 -16.39 -9.80 5.77
N VAL A 288 -16.43 -9.99 7.09
CA VAL A 288 -15.33 -10.57 7.89
C VAL A 288 -15.80 -11.84 8.59
N ILE A 289 -15.08 -12.94 8.41
CA ILE A 289 -15.33 -14.23 9.07
C ILE A 289 -14.14 -14.55 9.98
N TRP A 290 -14.31 -14.45 11.29
CA TRP A 290 -13.26 -14.80 12.24
C TRP A 290 -12.99 -16.30 12.30
N LYS A 291 -11.77 -16.70 12.66
CA LYS A 291 -11.33 -18.10 12.76
C LYS A 291 -12.24 -18.95 13.64
N SER A 292 -12.80 -18.36 14.70
CA SER A 292 -13.75 -19.03 15.60
C SER A 292 -15.02 -19.53 14.90
N ASN A 293 -15.32 -19.00 13.71
CA ASN A 293 -16.56 -19.25 12.99
C ASN A 293 -16.33 -20.04 11.70
N TRP A 294 -15.09 -20.39 11.35
CA TRP A 294 -14.77 -21.03 10.05
C TRP A 294 -15.50 -22.35 9.80
N ASP A 295 -15.75 -23.13 10.85
CA ASP A 295 -16.45 -24.41 10.73
C ASP A 295 -17.94 -24.26 10.33
N GLU A 296 -18.49 -23.05 10.43
CA GLU A 296 -19.85 -22.72 9.97
C GLU A 296 -19.87 -22.34 8.49
N PHE A 297 -18.72 -22.14 7.83
CA PHE A 297 -18.64 -21.73 6.43
C PHE A 297 -17.99 -22.82 5.56
N PRO A 298 -18.06 -22.72 4.22
CA PRO A 298 -17.33 -23.63 3.33
C PRO A 298 -15.82 -23.65 3.63
N GLU A 299 -15.14 -24.77 3.38
CA GLU A 299 -13.73 -25.01 3.78
C GLU A 299 -12.73 -23.90 3.38
N ASN A 300 -13.00 -23.22 2.26
CA ASN A 300 -12.21 -22.08 1.78
C ASN A 300 -13.14 -20.90 1.44
N PRO A 301 -13.67 -20.15 2.43
CA PRO A 301 -14.66 -19.10 2.17
C PRO A 301 -14.10 -18.00 1.26
N GLN A 302 -12.80 -17.70 1.40
CA GLN A 302 -12.12 -16.70 0.58
C GLN A 302 -12.17 -17.03 -0.92
N ASP A 303 -12.03 -18.30 -1.28
CA ASP A 303 -12.04 -18.75 -2.67
C ASP A 303 -13.47 -19.06 -3.12
N TYR A 304 -14.29 -19.58 -2.22
CA TYR A 304 -15.66 -19.99 -2.49
C TYR A 304 -16.56 -18.80 -2.89
N TYR A 305 -16.41 -17.65 -2.24
CA TYR A 305 -17.22 -16.46 -2.56
C TYR A 305 -16.57 -15.53 -3.59
N ASN A 306 -15.28 -15.71 -3.91
CA ASN A 306 -14.57 -14.82 -4.83
C ASN A 306 -15.22 -14.82 -6.23
N GLY A 307 -15.44 -13.62 -6.78
CA GLY A 307 -16.06 -13.42 -8.09
C GLY A 307 -17.59 -13.61 -8.12
N LYS A 308 -18.24 -13.90 -6.99
CA LYS A 308 -19.69 -14.06 -6.90
C LYS A 308 -20.36 -12.78 -6.43
N THR A 309 -21.59 -12.56 -6.88
CA THR A 309 -22.50 -11.61 -6.24
C THR A 309 -23.09 -12.29 -5.01
N VAL A 310 -22.98 -11.64 -3.86
CA VAL A 310 -23.42 -12.21 -2.58
C VAL A 310 -24.25 -11.19 -1.82
N ARG A 311 -25.12 -11.72 -0.96
CA ARG A 311 -25.90 -10.94 0.00
C ARG A 311 -25.43 -11.31 1.39
N VAL A 312 -25.13 -10.31 2.21
CA VAL A 312 -24.69 -10.49 3.60
C VAL A 312 -25.57 -9.70 4.55
N MET A 313 -25.98 -10.31 5.66
CA MET A 313 -26.84 -9.69 6.66
C MET A 313 -26.10 -9.53 7.98
N GLY A 314 -26.24 -8.36 8.58
CA GLY A 314 -25.75 -8.12 9.93
C GLY A 314 -25.67 -6.64 10.24
N LYS A 315 -25.10 -6.34 11.40
CA LYS A 315 -24.86 -4.97 11.84
C LYS A 315 -23.66 -4.38 11.11
N ILE A 316 -23.86 -3.26 10.42
CA ILE A 316 -22.79 -2.54 9.75
C ILE A 316 -21.98 -1.77 10.80
N ILE A 317 -20.67 -1.98 10.82
CA ILE A 317 -19.70 -1.24 11.64
C ILE A 317 -18.71 -0.52 10.72
N GLU A 318 -17.96 0.47 11.24
CA GLU A 318 -16.86 1.08 10.49
C GLU A 318 -15.53 0.63 11.09
N HIS A 319 -14.62 0.16 10.24
CA HIS A 319 -13.25 -0.17 10.59
C HIS A 319 -12.29 0.54 9.63
N GLU A 320 -11.43 1.40 10.17
CA GLU A 320 -10.44 2.16 9.39
C GLU A 320 -11.03 2.89 8.16
N GLY A 321 -12.27 3.38 8.28
CA GLY A 321 -12.99 4.12 7.22
C GLY A 321 -13.72 3.24 6.21
N THR A 322 -13.71 1.91 6.36
CA THR A 322 -14.47 0.97 5.54
C THR A 322 -15.67 0.44 6.33
N PRO A 323 -16.89 0.40 5.77
CA PRO A 323 -18.02 -0.26 6.39
C PRO A 323 -17.86 -1.79 6.31
N GLU A 324 -18.14 -2.50 7.39
CA GLU A 324 -17.97 -3.94 7.50
C GLU A 324 -19.13 -4.64 8.21
N ILE A 325 -19.36 -5.92 7.91
CA ILE A 325 -20.17 -6.83 8.72
C ILE A 325 -19.30 -8.01 9.16
N ILE A 326 -19.39 -8.34 10.45
CA ILE A 326 -18.82 -9.57 10.99
C ILE A 326 -19.87 -10.68 10.83
N LEU A 327 -19.50 -11.76 10.14
CA LEU A 327 -20.33 -12.95 9.96
C LEU A 327 -19.98 -13.96 11.05
N GLU A 328 -20.96 -14.28 11.88
CA GLU A 328 -20.87 -15.25 12.98
C GLU A 328 -21.26 -16.65 12.54
N ASP A 329 -22.19 -16.77 11.58
CA ASP A 329 -22.62 -18.04 11.03
C ASP A 329 -23.04 -17.96 9.56
N SER A 330 -23.19 -19.14 8.99
CA SER A 330 -23.45 -19.42 7.59
C SER A 330 -24.75 -18.79 7.07
N SER A 331 -25.77 -18.60 7.93
CA SER A 331 -27.07 -18.06 7.54
C SER A 331 -27.02 -16.57 7.19
N GLN A 332 -25.94 -15.88 7.57
CA GLN A 332 -25.75 -14.46 7.31
C GLN A 332 -25.18 -14.14 5.93
N ILE A 333 -24.90 -15.15 5.10
CA ILE A 333 -24.37 -14.96 3.74
C ILE A 333 -25.01 -15.93 2.76
N GLU A 334 -25.46 -15.41 1.62
CA GLU A 334 -25.94 -16.22 0.50
C GLU A 334 -25.33 -15.73 -0.82
N ILE A 335 -25.24 -16.62 -1.80
CA ILE A 335 -24.89 -16.25 -3.17
C ILE A 335 -26.17 -15.75 -3.83
N GLY A 336 -26.15 -14.52 -4.36
CA GLY A 336 -27.27 -13.97 -5.11
C GLY A 336 -27.44 -14.67 -6.47
N GLU A 337 -28.66 -14.65 -7.01
CA GLU A 337 -28.99 -15.20 -8.34
C GLU A 337 -28.37 -14.41 -9.50
#